data_AF-A0A550JEU1-F1
#
_entry.id   AF-A0A550JEU1-F1
#
_cell.length_a   1.000
_cell.length_b   1.000
_cell.length_c   1.000
_cell.angle_alpha   90.00
_cell.angle_beta   90.00
_cell.angle_gamma   90.00
#
_symmetry.space_group_name_H-M   'P 1'
#
loop_
_entity.id
_entity.type
_entity.pdbx_description
1 polymer ?
#
loop_
_entity_poly.entity_id
_entity_poly.type
_entity_poly.pdbx_seq_one_letter_code
_entity_poly.pdbx_strand_id
1 'polypeptide(L)'
;MTKLSEAELASWEKTRDLNAELLAALPEGKRGDWARKTDFIPQDDGTVRRIVTRRDGTVEKDEIVTSERAQVALARAATGLSQSAFAKLLGVSVRTLQEWEQGRKVPSGAAATLLKVATRYPEILQELAA
;
A
#
# COMPACT_ATOMS: atom_id res chain seq x y z
N MET A 1 15.04 5.39 29.32
CA MET A 1 15.23 4.53 28.13
C MET A 1 16.23 5.24 27.23
N THR A 2 17.38 4.62 27.00
CA THR A 2 18.47 5.18 26.18
C THR A 2 17.98 5.28 24.73
N LYS A 3 18.04 6.48 24.12
CA LYS A 3 17.66 6.66 22.71
C LYS A 3 18.70 5.96 21.83
N LEU A 4 18.23 5.15 20.87
CA LEU A 4 19.07 4.53 19.84
C LEU A 4 19.69 5.64 18.96
N SER A 5 20.92 5.42 18.49
CA SER A 5 21.61 6.32 17.57
C SER A 5 20.98 6.29 16.16
N GLU A 6 21.21 7.31 15.34
CA GLU A 6 20.65 7.41 13.98
C GLU A 6 21.01 6.20 13.09
N ALA A 7 22.21 5.65 13.22
CA ALA A 7 22.64 4.47 12.48
C ALA A 7 21.90 3.19 12.93
N GLU A 8 21.63 3.08 14.24
CA GLU A 8 20.86 1.97 14.80
C GLU A 8 19.38 2.08 14.44
N LEU A 9 18.84 3.30 14.39
CA LEU A 9 17.48 3.60 13.92
C LEU A 9 17.32 3.23 12.44
N ALA A 10 18.25 3.62 11.58
CA ALA A 10 18.21 3.29 10.16
C ALA A 10 18.34 1.78 9.89
N SER A 11 19.16 1.07 10.67
CA SER A 11 19.27 -0.39 10.59
C SER A 11 18.04 -1.09 11.16
N TRP A 12 17.43 -0.53 12.20
CA TRP A 12 16.19 -1.03 12.79
C TRP A 12 14.99 -0.82 11.85
N GLU A 13 14.84 0.35 11.23
CA GLU A 13 13.80 0.64 10.24
C GLU A 13 13.90 -0.24 8.99
N LYS A 14 15.12 -0.57 8.54
CA LYS A 14 15.36 -1.50 7.42
C LYS A 14 14.85 -2.92 7.68
N THR A 15 14.72 -3.29 8.95
CA THR A 15 14.28 -4.64 9.38
C THR A 15 12.84 -4.63 9.90
N ARG A 16 12.21 -3.46 9.98
CA ARG A 16 10.90 -3.25 10.59
C ARG A 16 9.80 -3.49 9.58
N ASP A 17 9.09 -4.59 9.73
CA ASP A 17 7.85 -4.85 8.98
C ASP A 17 6.70 -4.05 9.61
N LEU A 18 6.58 -2.79 9.20
CA LEU A 18 5.51 -1.88 9.60
C LEU A 18 4.11 -2.48 9.39
N ASN A 19 3.93 -3.31 8.37
CA ASN A 19 2.65 -3.98 8.13
C ASN A 19 2.38 -5.05 9.19
N ALA A 20 3.37 -5.83 9.59
CA ALA A 20 3.24 -6.81 10.66
C ALA A 20 2.92 -6.14 12.01
N GLU A 21 3.56 -5.01 12.31
CA GLU A 21 3.29 -4.26 13.54
C GLU A 21 1.90 -3.61 13.55
N LEU A 22 1.47 -3.02 12.44
CA LEU A 22 0.12 -2.47 12.27
C LEU A 22 -0.95 -3.56 12.37
N LEU A 23 -0.70 -4.74 11.82
CA LEU A 23 -1.60 -5.90 11.95
C LEU A 23 -1.68 -6.41 13.39
N ALA A 24 -0.57 -6.40 14.13
CA ALA A 24 -0.52 -6.78 15.54
C ALA A 24 -1.25 -5.78 16.45
N ALA A 25 -1.28 -4.49 16.07
CA ALA A 25 -1.96 -3.43 16.81
C ALA A 25 -3.49 -3.43 16.66
N LEU A 26 -4.05 -4.22 15.74
CA LEU A 26 -5.51 -4.30 15.54
C LEU A 26 -6.20 -5.22 16.59
N PRO A 27 -7.39 -4.85 17.09
CA PRO A 27 -8.19 -5.71 17.97
C PRO A 27 -8.53 -7.04 17.28
N GLU A 28 -8.53 -8.15 18.04
CA GLU A 28 -8.64 -9.52 17.49
C GLU A 28 -9.83 -9.70 16.53
N GLY A 29 -10.96 -9.03 16.78
CA GLY A 29 -12.17 -9.08 15.95
C GLY A 29 -12.13 -8.33 14.62
N LYS A 30 -11.07 -7.55 14.34
CA LYS A 30 -10.80 -6.95 13.00
C LYS A 30 -9.67 -7.67 12.25
N ARG A 31 -9.08 -8.71 12.85
CA ARG A 31 -8.06 -9.57 12.23
C ARG A 31 -8.74 -10.64 11.36
N GLY A 32 -9.35 -10.24 10.25
CA GLY A 32 -9.97 -11.13 9.26
C GLY A 32 -11.28 -10.54 8.73
N ASP A 33 -11.59 -10.51 7.43
CA ASP A 33 -11.11 -11.32 6.31
C ASP A 33 -10.28 -10.52 5.30
N TRP A 34 -8.96 -10.71 5.28
CA TRP A 34 -8.23 -10.48 4.04
C TRP A 34 -8.27 -11.77 3.23
N ALA A 35 -9.08 -11.77 2.16
CA ALA A 35 -9.12 -12.89 1.22
C ALA A 35 -7.76 -13.10 0.52
N ARG A 36 -7.01 -12.00 0.32
CA ARG A 36 -5.72 -11.96 -0.37
C ARG A 36 -4.85 -10.84 0.22
N LYS A 37 -3.54 -11.07 0.29
CA LYS A 37 -2.48 -10.08 0.52
C LYS A 37 -1.82 -9.73 -0.81
N THR A 38 -1.37 -8.49 -0.99
CA THR A 38 -0.56 -8.10 -2.14
C THR A 38 0.71 -7.43 -1.65
N ASP A 39 1.84 -8.03 -1.97
CA ASP A 39 3.17 -7.50 -1.70
C ASP A 39 3.74 -6.84 -2.96
N PHE A 40 4.26 -5.62 -2.82
CA PHE A 40 4.92 -4.87 -3.88
C PHE A 40 6.40 -4.72 -3.52
N ILE A 41 7.27 -5.38 -4.27
CA ILE A 41 8.72 -5.40 -4.05
C ILE A 41 9.36 -4.59 -5.17
N PRO A 42 9.89 -3.37 -4.89
CA PRO A 42 10.60 -2.59 -5.89
C PRO A 42 11.88 -3.31 -6.33
N GLN A 43 12.24 -3.17 -7.61
CA GLN A 43 13.46 -3.71 -8.20
C GLN A 43 14.40 -2.60 -8.68
N ASP A 44 15.69 -2.91 -8.82
CA ASP A 44 16.74 -1.96 -9.18
C ASP A 44 16.57 -1.37 -10.60
N ASP A 45 15.85 -2.09 -11.47
CA ASP A 45 15.53 -1.66 -12.84
C ASP A 45 14.30 -0.73 -12.93
N GLY A 46 13.74 -0.33 -11.78
CA GLY A 46 12.55 0.52 -11.72
C GLY A 46 11.23 -0.22 -11.98
N THR A 47 11.25 -1.55 -12.09
CA THR A 47 10.06 -2.39 -12.07
C THR A 47 9.63 -2.72 -10.64
N VAL A 48 8.45 -3.31 -10.51
CA VAL A 48 7.89 -3.75 -9.23
C VAL A 48 7.43 -5.18 -9.38
N ARG A 49 7.96 -6.08 -8.55
CA ARG A 49 7.42 -7.44 -8.44
C ARG A 49 6.19 -7.39 -7.54
N ARG A 50 5.06 -7.84 -8.09
CA ARG A 50 3.77 -7.89 -7.41
C ARG A 50 3.42 -9.34 -7.11
N ILE A 51 3.30 -9.67 -5.83
CA ILE A 51 2.94 -11.02 -5.37
C ILE A 51 1.57 -10.95 -4.70
N VAL A 52 0.61 -11.73 -5.19
CA VAL A 52 -0.72 -11.85 -4.59
C VAL A 52 -0.82 -13.21 -3.91
N THR A 53 -0.90 -13.21 -2.59
CA THR A 53 -0.94 -14.42 -1.77
C THR A 53 -2.29 -14.56 -1.12
N ARG A 54 -2.93 -15.72 -1.26
CA ARG A 54 -4.17 -16.04 -0.55
C ARG A 54 -3.90 -16.27 0.92
N ARG A 55 -4.98 -16.29 1.72
CA ARG A 55 -4.90 -16.60 3.15
C ARG A 55 -4.23 -17.95 3.45
N ASP A 56 -4.44 -18.95 2.59
CA ASP A 56 -3.86 -20.29 2.72
C ASP A 56 -2.37 -20.37 2.34
N GLY A 57 -1.75 -19.24 1.96
CA GLY A 57 -0.37 -19.17 1.50
C GLY A 57 -0.18 -19.44 0.01
N THR A 58 -1.24 -19.79 -0.72
CA THR A 58 -1.18 -20.01 -2.17
C THR A 58 -0.88 -18.69 -2.88
N VAL A 59 0.20 -18.66 -3.66
CA VAL A 59 0.50 -17.55 -4.56
C VAL A 59 -0.45 -17.61 -5.76
N GLU A 60 -1.37 -16.65 -5.83
CA GLU A 60 -2.33 -16.51 -6.94
C GLU A 60 -1.69 -15.81 -8.13
N LYS A 61 -0.78 -14.85 -7.87
CA LYS A 61 -0.02 -14.14 -8.90
C LYS A 61 1.38 -13.80 -8.41
N ASP A 62 2.34 -13.88 -9.32
CA ASP A 62 3.71 -13.40 -9.14
C ASP A 62 4.16 -12.83 -10.49
N GLU A 63 4.14 -11.51 -10.61
CA GLU A 63 4.37 -10.81 -11.88
C GLU A 63 5.28 -9.59 -11.69
N ILE A 64 6.13 -9.34 -12.67
CA ILE A 64 6.88 -8.09 -12.77
C ILE A 64 6.01 -7.09 -13.53
N VAL A 65 5.70 -5.96 -12.90
CA VAL A 65 4.94 -4.86 -13.50
C VAL A 65 5.79 -3.61 -13.56
N THR A 66 5.47 -2.73 -14.51
CA THR A 66 6.12 -1.42 -14.57
C THR A 66 5.69 -0.58 -13.36
N SER A 67 6.59 0.30 -12.89
CA SER A 67 6.28 1.26 -11.82
C SER A 67 5.08 2.14 -12.17
N GLU A 68 4.92 2.54 -13.43
CA GLU A 68 3.75 3.28 -13.92
C GLU A 68 2.44 2.51 -13.70
N ARG A 69 2.40 1.21 -14.03
CA ARG A 69 1.21 0.37 -13.82
C ARG A 69 0.92 0.12 -12.34
N ALA A 70 1.96 0.07 -11.51
CA ALA A 70 1.84 -0.11 -10.07
C ALA A 70 1.55 1.19 -9.31
N GLN A 71 1.67 2.37 -9.95
CA GLN A 71 1.72 3.66 -9.27
C GLN A 71 0.53 3.90 -8.34
N VAL A 72 -0.69 3.59 -8.78
CA VAL A 72 -1.90 3.79 -7.98
C VAL A 72 -1.91 2.89 -6.75
N ALA A 73 -1.49 1.63 -6.94
CA ALA A 73 -1.47 0.65 -5.85
C ALA A 73 -0.35 0.96 -4.84
N LEU A 74 0.80 1.45 -5.31
CA LEU A 74 1.89 1.95 -4.48
C LEU A 74 1.47 3.18 -3.68
N ALA A 75 0.81 4.15 -4.32
CA ALA A 75 0.30 5.35 -3.65
C ALA A 75 -0.65 4.99 -2.51
N ARG A 76 -1.56 4.04 -2.72
CA ARG A 76 -2.40 3.52 -1.63
C ARG A 76 -1.58 2.82 -0.56
N ALA A 77 -0.70 1.90 -0.95
CA ALA A 77 0.11 1.13 -0.01
C ALA A 77 0.94 2.04 0.92
N ALA A 78 1.47 3.14 0.39
CA ALA A 78 2.20 4.16 1.15
C ALA A 78 1.37 4.78 2.29
N THR A 79 0.05 4.90 2.12
CA THR A 79 -0.84 5.41 3.17
C THR A 79 -1.19 4.40 4.25
N GLY A 80 -0.93 3.10 4.03
CA GLY A 80 -1.39 2.03 4.93
C GLY A 80 -2.91 1.80 4.93
N LEU A 81 -3.66 2.51 4.08
CA LEU A 81 -5.12 2.39 4.00
C LEU A 81 -5.56 1.16 3.19
N SER A 82 -6.66 0.55 3.64
CA SER A 82 -7.35 -0.48 2.88
C SER A 82 -7.92 0.11 1.57
N GLN A 83 -8.20 -0.75 0.59
CA GLN A 83 -8.79 -0.30 -0.68
C GLN A 83 -10.13 0.41 -0.47
N SER A 84 -10.95 -0.03 0.50
CA SER A 84 -12.22 0.61 0.82
C SER A 84 -12.04 1.97 1.49
N ALA A 85 -11.13 2.08 2.46
CA ALA A 85 -10.85 3.36 3.13
C ALA A 85 -10.25 4.38 2.16
N PHE A 86 -9.29 3.96 1.33
CA PHE A 86 -8.66 4.83 0.34
C PHE A 86 -9.64 5.29 -0.74
N ALA A 87 -10.49 4.39 -1.25
CA ALA A 87 -11.52 4.75 -2.23
C ALA A 87 -12.52 5.76 -1.65
N LYS A 88 -12.94 5.57 -0.39
CA LYS A 88 -13.81 6.51 0.32
C LYS A 88 -13.15 7.89 0.45
N LEU A 89 -11.88 7.94 0.84
CA LEU A 89 -11.11 9.18 0.97
C LEU A 89 -10.99 9.92 -0.38
N LEU A 90 -10.77 9.19 -1.47
CA LEU A 90 -10.72 9.75 -2.82
C LEU A 90 -12.09 10.10 -3.42
N GLY A 91 -13.19 9.77 -2.73
CA GLY A 91 -14.55 10.01 -3.23
C GLY A 91 -14.93 9.15 -4.44
N VAL A 92 -14.34 7.96 -4.58
CA VAL A 92 -14.63 7.02 -5.68
C VAL A 92 -15.10 5.66 -5.18
N SER A 93 -15.72 4.87 -6.06
CA SER A 93 -16.08 3.49 -5.71
C SER A 93 -14.83 2.62 -5.57
N VAL A 94 -14.90 1.58 -4.72
CA VAL A 94 -13.84 0.54 -4.61
C VAL A 94 -13.56 -0.08 -5.98
N ARG A 95 -14.61 -0.30 -6.78
CA ARG A 95 -14.50 -0.82 -8.14
C ARG A 95 -13.68 0.10 -9.04
N THR A 96 -13.87 1.42 -8.94
CA THR A 96 -13.10 2.42 -9.70
C THR A 96 -11.62 2.33 -9.32
N LEU A 97 -11.31 2.31 -8.03
CA LEU A 97 -9.94 2.16 -7.55
C LEU A 97 -9.29 0.85 -8.04
N GLN A 98 -10.03 -0.25 -8.05
CA GLN A 98 -9.57 -1.53 -8.59
C GLN A 98 -9.24 -1.46 -10.09
N GLU A 99 -10.06 -0.77 -10.89
CA GLU A 99 -9.78 -0.57 -12.31
C GLU A 99 -8.51 0.25 -12.54
N TRP A 100 -8.24 1.24 -11.69
CA TRP A 100 -7.01 2.03 -11.73
C TRP A 100 -5.78 1.21 -11.31
N GLU A 101 -5.84 0.52 -10.16
CA GLU A 101 -4.74 -0.31 -9.66
C GLU A 101 -4.39 -1.49 -10.60
N GLN A 102 -5.34 -1.93 -11.42
CA GLN A 102 -5.12 -2.99 -12.41
C GLN A 102 -4.69 -2.45 -13.78
N GLY A 103 -4.61 -1.12 -13.93
CA GLY A 103 -4.25 -0.45 -15.18
C GLY A 103 -5.30 -0.56 -16.28
N ARG A 104 -6.55 -0.91 -15.95
CA ARG A 104 -7.66 -0.97 -16.92
C ARG A 104 -8.25 0.41 -17.21
N LYS A 105 -8.13 1.34 -16.26
CA LYS A 105 -8.55 2.73 -16.43
C LYS A 105 -7.48 3.68 -15.89
N VAL A 106 -7.48 4.89 -16.44
CA VAL A 106 -6.61 5.97 -15.99
C VAL A 106 -7.39 6.88 -15.03
N PRO A 107 -6.80 7.32 -13.89
CA PRO A 107 -7.39 8.32 -13.03
C PRO A 107 -7.65 9.65 -13.76
N SER A 108 -8.66 10.40 -13.33
CA SER A 108 -8.84 11.78 -13.80
C SER A 108 -7.65 12.65 -13.41
N GLY A 109 -7.48 13.83 -14.04
CA GLY A 109 -6.37 14.74 -13.71
C GLY A 109 -6.32 15.12 -12.22
N ALA A 110 -7.46 15.41 -11.60
CA ALA A 110 -7.54 15.71 -10.17
C ALA A 110 -7.17 14.48 -9.31
N ALA A 111 -7.67 13.30 -9.66
CA ALA A 111 -7.34 12.06 -8.95
C ALA A 111 -5.83 11.71 -9.08
N ALA A 112 -5.25 11.90 -10.26
CA ALA A 112 -3.82 11.71 -10.49
C ALA A 112 -2.97 12.65 -9.63
N THR A 113 -3.39 13.91 -9.45
CA THR A 113 -2.74 14.85 -8.54
C THR A 113 -2.81 14.37 -7.08
N LEU A 114 -3.99 13.92 -6.62
CA LEU A 114 -4.13 13.37 -5.27
C LEU A 114 -3.29 12.10 -5.05
N LEU A 115 -3.18 11.23 -6.05
CA LEU A 115 -2.33 10.04 -5.98
C LEU A 115 -0.84 10.39 -5.88
N LYS A 116 -0.40 11.49 -6.53
CA LYS A 116 0.97 12.02 -6.35
C LYS A 116 1.19 12.54 -4.94
N VAL A 117 0.20 13.24 -4.36
CA VAL A 117 0.26 13.67 -2.95
C VAL A 117 0.33 12.45 -2.03
N ALA A 118 -0.52 11.44 -2.23
CA ALA A 118 -0.50 10.19 -1.47
C ALA A 118 0.85 9.47 -1.49
N THR A 119 1.56 9.54 -2.62
CA THR A 119 2.88 8.94 -2.77
C THR A 119 3.97 9.72 -2.03
N ARG A 120 3.90 11.06 -2.06
CA ARG A 120 4.96 11.94 -1.53
C ARG A 120 4.77 12.33 -0.07
N TYR A 121 3.51 12.45 0.35
CA TYR A 121 3.08 12.91 1.67
C TYR A 121 1.92 12.02 2.17
N PRO A 122 2.15 10.70 2.35
CA PRO A 122 1.12 9.76 2.78
C PRO A 122 0.46 10.14 4.12
N GLU A 123 1.20 10.81 5.01
CA GLU A 123 0.75 11.29 6.31
C GLU A 123 -0.45 12.24 6.21
N ILE A 124 -0.52 13.05 5.16
CA ILE A 124 -1.65 13.98 4.93
C ILE A 124 -2.93 13.18 4.71
N LEU A 125 -2.87 12.09 3.95
CA LEU A 125 -4.04 11.25 3.67
C LEU A 125 -4.42 10.39 4.88
N GLN A 126 -3.45 10.00 5.70
CA GLN A 126 -3.71 9.32 6.96
C GLN A 126 -4.46 10.22 7.94
N GLU A 127 -4.05 11.49 8.06
CA GLU A 127 -4.73 12.49 8.90
C GLU A 127 -6.17 12.72 8.43
N LEU A 128 -6.41 12.87 7.13
CA LEU A 128 -7.75 13.06 6.57
C LEU A 128 -8.68 11.83 6.71
N ALA A 129 -8.11 10.65 7.00
CA ALA A 129 -8.86 9.42 7.18
C ALA A 129 -9.24 9.14 8.65
N ALA A 130 -8.73 9.92 9.60
CA ALA A 130 -9.05 9.86 11.03
C ALA A 130 -10.44 10.43 11.33
#